data_AF-A0A256YX46-F1
#
_entry.id   AF-A0A256YX46-F1
#
_cell.length_a   1.000
_cell.length_b   1.000
_cell.length_c   1.000
_cell.angle_alpha   90.00
_cell.angle_beta   90.00
_cell.angle_gamma   90.00
#
_symmetry.space_group_name_H-M   'P 1'
#
loop_
_entity.id
_entity.type
_entity.pdbx_description
1 polymer ?
#
loop_
_entity_poly.entity_id
_entity_poly.type
_entity_poly.pdbx_seq_one_letter_code
_entity_poly.pdbx_strand_id
1 'polypeptide(L)'
;MREESLLTDIVLLALFFLLIYTITYLVMHYPELAEFFHEILSNEATRAVIALLMLPVSIVLLTFGIRSMLHLTSSGKLAIGFIFIVLGVVILLFSITTVASLIWDIINNLIRVFTMV
;
A
#
# COMPACT_ATOMS: atom_id res chain seq x y z
N MET A 1 3.84 6.28 30.88
CA MET A 1 3.55 6.95 29.59
C MET A 1 2.90 8.29 29.90
N ARG A 2 3.37 9.39 29.30
CA ARG A 2 2.81 10.73 29.55
C ARG A 2 1.45 10.81 28.84
N GLU A 3 0.37 11.15 29.53
CA GLU A 3 -1.01 11.13 29.00
C GLU A 3 -1.16 11.94 27.69
N GLU A 4 -0.40 13.02 27.53
CA GLU A 4 -0.31 13.83 26.30
C GLU A 4 0.12 13.02 25.06
N SER A 5 1.00 12.02 25.23
CA SER A 5 1.47 11.14 24.15
C SER A 5 0.36 10.20 23.68
N LEU A 6 -0.50 9.76 24.60
CA LEU A 6 -1.59 8.83 24.30
C LEU A 6 -2.76 9.53 23.60
N LEU A 7 -3.11 10.74 24.04
CA LEU A 7 -4.12 11.56 23.34
C LEU A 7 -3.68 11.87 21.89
N THR A 8 -2.40 12.21 21.69
CA THR A 8 -1.85 12.48 20.36
C THR A 8 -1.94 11.25 19.45
N ASP A 9 -1.58 10.06 19.96
CA ASP A 9 -1.68 8.82 19.20
C ASP A 9 -3.14 8.48 18.83
N ILE A 10 -4.09 8.68 19.76
CA ILE A 10 -5.52 8.46 19.51
C ILE A 10 -6.04 9.40 18.41
N VAL A 11 -5.73 10.70 18.51
CA VAL A 11 -6.17 11.69 17.51
C VAL A 11 -5.58 11.36 16.14
N LEU A 12 -4.30 10.98 16.09
CA LEU A 12 -3.65 10.62 14.83
C LEU A 12 -4.30 9.39 14.18
N LEU A 13 -4.59 8.35 14.95
CA LEU A 13 -5.29 7.17 14.45
C LEU A 13 -6.71 7.50 14.00
N ALA A 14 -7.45 8.31 14.77
CA ALA A 14 -8.79 8.73 14.41
C ALA A 14 -8.81 9.50 13.08
N LEU A 15 -7.87 10.44 12.89
CA LEU A 15 -7.72 11.18 11.64
C LEU A 15 -7.32 10.25 10.48
N PHE A 16 -6.44 9.29 10.72
CA PHE A 16 -6.04 8.31 9.71
C PHE A 16 -7.22 7.44 9.25
N PHE A 17 -8.01 6.89 10.19
CA PHE A 17 -9.19 6.09 9.84
C PHE A 17 -10.28 6.94 9.18
N LEU A 18 -10.47 8.18 9.62
CA LEU A 18 -11.39 9.11 8.98
C LEU A 18 -10.96 9.41 7.53
N LEU A 19 -9.66 9.59 7.30
CA LEU A 19 -9.10 9.79 5.95
C LEU A 19 -9.34 8.55 5.07
N ILE A 20 -9.03 7.35 5.57
CA ILE A 20 -9.30 6.10 4.84
C ILE A 20 -10.79 6.00 4.50
N TYR A 21 -11.66 6.17 5.49
CA TYR A 21 -13.11 6.13 5.29
C TYR A 21 -13.56 7.13 4.23
N THR A 22 -13.05 8.36 4.28
CA THR A 22 -13.40 9.42 3.32
C THR A 22 -12.96 9.04 1.91
N ILE A 23 -11.72 8.57 1.73
CA ILE A 23 -11.20 8.14 0.42
C ILE A 23 -12.04 6.96 -0.10
N THR A 24 -12.29 5.95 0.73
CA THR A 24 -13.10 4.79 0.36
C THR A 24 -14.53 5.19 0.00
N TYR A 25 -15.14 6.09 0.77
CA TYR A 25 -16.46 6.63 0.47
C TYR A 25 -16.48 7.36 -0.88
N LEU A 26 -15.49 8.22 -1.13
CA LEU A 26 -15.36 8.94 -2.40
C LEU A 26 -15.23 7.98 -3.58
N VAL A 27 -14.35 6.98 -3.50
CA VAL A 27 -14.17 5.99 -4.56
C VAL A 27 -15.44 5.17 -4.80
N MET A 28 -16.19 4.82 -3.75
CA MET A 28 -17.41 4.00 -3.89
C MET A 28 -18.62 4.78 -4.41
N HIS A 29 -18.73 6.08 -4.10
CA HIS A 29 -19.94 6.86 -4.39
C HIS A 29 -19.77 7.84 -5.57
N TYR A 30 -18.55 8.09 -6.02
CA TYR A 30 -18.28 8.94 -7.19
C TYR A 30 -17.69 8.10 -8.31
N PRO A 31 -18.51 7.69 -9.30
CA PRO A 31 -18.08 6.76 -10.35
C PRO A 31 -16.94 7.33 -11.19
N GLU A 32 -16.88 8.65 -11.39
CA GLU A 32 -15.80 9.34 -12.11
C GLU A 32 -14.42 9.07 -11.48
N LEU A 33 -14.34 9.03 -10.14
CA LEU A 33 -13.09 8.70 -9.44
C LEU A 33 -12.74 7.22 -9.59
N ALA A 34 -13.74 6.33 -9.50
CA ALA A 34 -13.53 4.90 -9.69
C ALA A 34 -13.05 4.59 -11.12
N GLU A 35 -13.67 5.20 -12.13
CA GLU A 35 -13.29 5.08 -13.53
C GLU A 35 -11.88 5.60 -13.77
N PHE A 36 -11.51 6.75 -13.20
CA PHE A 36 -10.16 7.29 -13.28
C PHE A 36 -9.11 6.30 -12.76
N PHE A 37 -9.34 5.72 -11.57
CA PHE A 37 -8.42 4.69 -11.03
C PHE A 37 -8.44 3.41 -11.86
N HIS A 38 -9.59 3.01 -12.38
CA HIS A 38 -9.71 1.85 -13.25
C HIS A 38 -8.92 2.06 -14.55
N GLU A 39 -9.05 3.21 -15.21
CA GLU A 39 -8.35 3.52 -16.45
C GLU A 39 -6.84 3.48 -16.26
N ILE A 40 -6.32 4.11 -15.20
CA ILE A 40 -4.89 4.08 -14.88
C ILE A 40 -4.38 2.66 -14.59
N LEU A 41 -5.15 1.86 -13.85
CA LEU A 41 -4.76 0.51 -13.43
C LEU A 41 -5.15 -0.59 -14.44
N SER A 42 -5.90 -0.24 -15.50
CA SER A 42 -6.34 -1.17 -16.55
C SER A 42 -5.19 -1.57 -17.45
N ASN A 43 -4.23 -0.65 -17.68
CA ASN A 43 -3.03 -0.95 -18.44
C ASN A 43 -2.07 -1.77 -17.58
N GLU A 44 -1.89 -3.03 -17.96
CA GLU A 44 -1.06 -3.99 -17.26
C GLU A 44 0.40 -3.54 -17.12
N ALA A 45 0.97 -2.93 -18.17
CA ALA A 45 2.34 -2.41 -18.14
C ALA A 45 2.45 -1.23 -17.18
N THR A 46 1.50 -0.29 -17.21
CA THR A 46 1.45 0.84 -16.28
C THR A 46 1.32 0.35 -14.84
N ARG A 47 0.39 -0.58 -14.57
CA ARG A 47 0.18 -1.19 -13.26
C ARG A 47 1.45 -1.87 -12.75
N ALA A 48 2.14 -2.62 -13.60
CA ALA A 48 3.40 -3.29 -13.26
C ALA A 48 4.53 -2.31 -12.94
N VAL A 49 4.68 -1.24 -13.72
CA VAL A 49 5.66 -0.19 -13.46
C VAL A 49 5.37 0.50 -12.13
N ILE A 50 4.10 0.84 -11.86
CA ILE A 50 3.69 1.42 -10.57
C ILE A 50 4.02 0.44 -9.44
N ALA A 51 3.63 -0.83 -9.56
CA ALA A 51 3.92 -1.86 -8.57
C ALA A 51 5.43 -2.00 -8.30
N LEU A 52 6.28 -2.01 -9.34
CA LEU A 52 7.72 -2.12 -9.21
C LEU A 52 8.33 -0.91 -8.49
N LEU A 53 7.89 0.30 -8.84
CA LEU A 53 8.32 1.56 -8.20
C LEU A 53 7.86 1.65 -6.74
N MET A 54 6.68 1.11 -6.45
CA MET A 54 6.08 1.13 -5.12
C MET A 54 6.65 0.07 -4.18
N LEU A 55 7.29 -0.98 -4.71
CA LEU A 55 7.92 -2.03 -3.93
C LEU A 55 9.02 -1.50 -2.98
N PRO A 56 10.03 -0.71 -3.44
CA PRO A 56 11.01 -0.12 -2.53
C PRO A 56 10.37 0.86 -1.54
N VAL A 57 9.34 1.61 -1.96
CA VAL A 57 8.60 2.53 -1.06
C VAL A 57 7.95 1.74 0.07
N SER A 58 7.34 0.59 -0.24
CA SER A 58 6.71 -0.28 0.77
C SER A 58 7.71 -0.80 1.79
N ILE A 59 8.90 -1.22 1.36
CA ILE A 59 9.98 -1.70 2.23
C ILE A 59 10.45 -0.58 3.15
N VAL A 60 10.63 0.62 2.60
CA VAL A 60 11.03 1.81 3.38
C VAL A 60 9.99 2.12 4.44
N LEU A 61 8.70 2.18 4.08
CA LEU A 61 7.60 2.46 5.01
C LEU A 61 7.51 1.40 6.11
N LEU A 62 7.58 0.12 5.77
CA LEU A 62 7.59 -0.97 6.75
C LEU A 62 8.77 -0.86 7.70
N THR A 63 9.96 -0.61 7.17
CA THR A 63 11.18 -0.49 7.98
C THR A 63 11.10 0.69 8.94
N PHE A 64 10.64 1.85 8.47
CA PHE A 64 10.42 3.03 9.31
C PHE A 64 9.33 2.76 10.35
N GLY A 65 8.20 2.18 9.96
CA GLY A 65 7.09 1.89 10.85
C GLY A 65 7.45 0.91 11.96
N ILE A 66 8.10 -0.21 11.62
CA ILE A 66 8.62 -1.20 12.57
C ILE A 66 9.63 -0.55 13.51
N ARG A 67 10.58 0.23 12.97
CA ARG A 67 11.60 0.92 13.77
C ARG A 67 10.99 1.93 14.75
N SER A 68 9.96 2.66 14.31
CA SER A 68 9.21 3.62 15.12
C SER A 68 8.41 2.94 16.23
N MET A 69 7.85 1.75 15.99
CA MET A 69 7.18 0.98 17.04
C MET A 69 8.16 0.28 17.98
N LEU A 70 9.29 -0.21 17.45
CA LEU A 70 10.11 -1.15 18.19
C LEU A 70 11.00 -0.51 19.24
N HIS A 71 11.81 0.55 19.00
CA HIS A 71 12.64 1.14 20.09
C HIS A 71 13.52 2.38 19.73
N LEU A 72 13.21 3.22 18.73
CA LEU A 72 14.19 4.23 18.26
C LEU A 72 13.86 5.73 18.41
N THR A 73 12.84 6.11 19.17
CA THR A 73 12.72 7.50 19.67
C THR A 73 12.06 7.53 21.04
N SER A 74 12.66 8.25 21.98
CA SER A 74 12.26 8.41 23.39
C SER A 74 10.87 9.02 23.65
N SER A 75 10.03 9.14 22.62
CA SER A 75 8.66 9.63 22.69
C SER A 75 7.74 8.67 21.94
N GLY A 76 6.73 8.15 22.64
CA GLY A 76 5.76 7.19 22.12
C GLY A 76 5.06 7.74 20.88
N LYS A 77 5.43 7.20 19.72
CA LYS A 77 4.79 7.47 18.42
C LYS A 77 4.25 6.15 17.84
N LEU A 78 3.50 5.42 18.66
CA LEU A 78 2.96 4.12 18.28
C LEU A 78 2.01 4.26 17.09
N ALA A 79 1.22 5.33 17.05
CA ALA A 79 0.28 5.58 15.96
C ALA A 79 0.97 5.82 14.62
N ILE A 80 2.04 6.63 14.59
CA ILE A 80 2.81 6.89 13.36
C ILE A 80 3.44 5.59 12.84
N GLY A 81 4.04 4.82 13.75
CA GLY A 81 4.63 3.53 13.42
C GLY A 81 3.60 2.58 12.81
N PHE A 82 2.43 2.47 13.43
CA PHE A 82 1.31 1.67 12.93
C PHE A 82 0.85 2.11 11.54
N ILE A 83 0.64 3.42 11.31
CA ILE A 83 0.22 3.97 10.02
C ILE A 83 1.21 3.60 8.92
N PHE A 84 2.51 3.78 9.16
CA PHE A 84 3.53 3.43 8.18
C PHE A 84 3.57 1.92 7.90
N ILE A 85 3.37 1.08 8.91
CA ILE A 85 3.27 -0.37 8.68
C ILE A 85 2.06 -0.70 7.81
N VAL A 86 0.87 -0.19 8.14
CA VAL A 86 -0.35 -0.48 7.38
C VAL A 86 -0.21 -0.05 5.92
N LEU A 87 0.24 1.19 5.67
CA LEU A 87 0.49 1.68 4.32
C LEU A 87 1.54 0.83 3.59
N GLY A 88 2.64 0.50 4.27
CA GLY A 88 3.68 -0.35 3.73
C GLY A 88 3.17 -1.74 3.35
N VAL A 89 2.36 -2.40 4.20
CA VAL A 89 1.78 -3.71 3.92
C VAL A 89 0.84 -3.65 2.72
N VAL A 90 -0.07 -2.67 2.66
CA VAL A 90 -1.02 -2.53 1.54
C VAL A 90 -0.28 -2.37 0.21
N ILE A 91 0.72 -1.49 0.18
CA ILE A 91 1.53 -1.27 -1.02
C ILE A 91 2.33 -2.52 -1.38
N LEU A 92 2.94 -3.19 -0.40
CA LEU A 92 3.71 -4.41 -0.64
C LEU A 92 2.83 -5.52 -1.24
N LEU A 93 1.62 -5.71 -0.71
CA LEU A 93 0.65 -6.68 -1.23
C LEU A 93 0.24 -6.34 -2.65
N PHE A 94 -0.07 -5.07 -2.93
CA PHE A 94 -0.36 -4.61 -4.30
C PHE A 94 0.83 -4.89 -5.25
N SER A 95 2.05 -4.59 -4.83
CA SER A 95 3.23 -4.80 -5.65
C SER A 95 3.48 -6.28 -5.93
N ILE A 96 3.45 -7.13 -4.89
CA ILE A 96 3.70 -8.58 -5.03
C ILE A 96 2.62 -9.23 -5.90
N THR A 97 1.34 -8.93 -5.67
CA THR A 97 0.24 -9.51 -6.46
C THR A 97 0.33 -9.13 -7.93
N THR A 98 0.63 -7.87 -8.22
CA THR A 98 0.82 -7.39 -9.59
C THR A 98 2.00 -8.06 -10.28
N VAL A 99 3.16 -8.11 -9.60
CA VAL A 99 4.38 -8.73 -10.16
C VAL A 99 4.19 -10.23 -10.36
N ALA A 100 3.53 -10.92 -9.43
CA ALA A 100 3.24 -12.35 -9.54
C ALA A 100 2.33 -12.67 -10.74
N SER A 101 1.29 -11.86 -10.96
CA SER A 101 0.43 -11.99 -12.16
C SER A 101 1.25 -11.86 -13.43
N LEU A 102 2.09 -10.81 -13.52
CA LEU A 102 2.90 -10.56 -14.70
C LEU A 102 3.91 -11.69 -14.97
N ILE A 103 4.54 -12.23 -13.92
CA ILE A 103 5.44 -13.39 -14.04
C ILE A 103 4.66 -14.60 -14.58
N TRP A 104 3.46 -14.85 -14.07
CA TRP A 104 2.60 -15.94 -14.52
C TRP A 104 2.21 -15.79 -15.99
N ASP A 105 1.85 -14.59 -16.43
CA ASP A 105 1.48 -14.30 -17.81
C ASP A 105 2.67 -14.45 -18.77
N ILE A 106 3.87 -14.04 -18.35
CA ILE A 106 5.12 -14.29 -19.10
C ILE A 106 5.38 -15.80 -19.21
N ILE A 107 5.27 -16.56 -18.12
CA ILE A 107 5.49 -18.01 -18.12
C ILE A 107 4.49 -18.69 -19.06
N ASN A 108 3.21 -18.34 -19.00
CA ASN A 108 2.18 -18.92 -19.87
C ASN A 108 2.44 -18.60 -21.35
N ASN A 109 2.83 -17.37 -21.65
CA ASN A 109 3.17 -16.98 -23.02
C ASN A 109 4.41 -17.72 -23.53
N LEU A 110 5.45 -17.88 -22.69
CA LEU A 110 6.61 -18.68 -23.05
C LEU A 110 6.23 -20.14 -23.30
N ILE A 111 5.47 -20.76 -22.40
CA ILE A 111 4.97 -22.13 -22.58
C ILE A 111 4.24 -22.23 -23.92
N ARG A 112 3.29 -21.34 -24.21
CA ARG A 112 2.52 -21.35 -25.45
C ARG A 112 3.41 -21.24 -26.70
N VAL A 113 4.43 -20.39 -26.66
CA VAL A 113 5.41 -20.24 -27.75
C VAL A 113 6.25 -21.52 -27.93
N PHE A 114 6.66 -22.17 -26.83
CA PHE A 114 7.45 -23.39 -26.88
C PHE A 114 6.63 -24.65 -27.18
N THR A 115 5.33 -24.68 -26.85
CA THR A 115 4.49 -25.85 -27.07
C THR A 115 3.86 -25.90 -28.45
N MET A 116 3.84 -24.78 -29.23
CA MET A 116 3.25 -24.63 -30.58
C MET A 116 2.39 -25.83 -31.03
N VAL A 117 1.31 -25.99 -30.27
CA VAL A 117 -0.05 -26.40 -30.61
C VAL A 117 -0.92 -25.25 -30.13
#